data_AF-A0A260B789-F1
#
_entry.id   AF-A0A260B789-F1
#
_cell.length_a   1.000
_cell.length_b   1.000
_cell.length_c   1.000
_cell.angle_alpha   90.00
_cell.angle_beta   90.00
_cell.angle_gamma   90.00
#
_symmetry.space_group_name_H-M   'P 1'
#
loop_
_entity.id
_entity.type
_entity.pdbx_description
1 polymer ?
#
loop_
_entity_poly.entity_id
_entity_poly.type
_entity_poly.pdbx_seq_one_letter_code
_entity_poly.pdbx_strand_id
1 'polypeptide(L)'
;MTDDQEIMQKISAKLDALLGSKTNGLQNEVPPGASIQSDEDDAEHGPLGRDYHLASKYAQALAINEPQVIDRDEFDRLVAEYG
;
A
#
# COMPACT_ATOMS: atom_id res chain seq x y z
N MET A 1 19.10 -9.79 -5.13
CA MET A 1 17.70 -10.02 -5.56
C MET A 1 16.77 -10.14 -4.36
N THR A 2 17.23 -10.67 -3.22
CA THR A 2 16.44 -10.72 -1.97
C THR A 2 16.24 -9.35 -1.31
N ASP A 3 17.17 -8.41 -1.50
CA ASP A 3 17.09 -7.06 -0.91
C ASP A 3 15.88 -6.27 -1.42
N ASP A 4 15.65 -6.22 -2.74
CA ASP A 4 14.49 -5.51 -3.31
C ASP A 4 13.15 -6.06 -2.78
N GLN A 5 13.07 -7.38 -2.60
CA GLN A 5 11.86 -8.03 -2.06
C GLN A 5 11.66 -7.63 -0.60
N GLU A 6 12.72 -7.65 0.19
CA GLU A 6 12.68 -7.26 1.60
C GLU A 6 12.34 -5.78 1.77
N ILE A 7 12.90 -4.91 0.92
CA ILE A 7 12.60 -3.47 0.89
C ILE A 7 11.11 -3.26 0.59
N MET A 8 10.56 -3.91 -0.44
CA MET A 8 9.14 -3.78 -0.77
C MET A 8 8.21 -4.32 0.33
N GLN A 9 8.58 -5.41 1.00
CA GLN A 9 7.83 -5.92 2.15
C GLN A 9 7.85 -4.97 3.35
N LYS A 10 8.99 -4.33 3.62
CA LYS A 10 9.09 -3.30 4.67
C LYS A 10 8.23 -2.08 4.33
N ILE A 11 8.25 -1.65 3.08
CA ILE A 11 7.43 -0.52 2.60
C ILE A 11 5.94 -0.86 2.70
N SER A 12 5.50 -2.05 2.27
CA SER A 12 4.10 -2.45 2.38
C SER A 12 3.64 -2.53 3.85
N ALA A 13 4.45 -3.06 4.76
CA ALA A 13 4.14 -3.08 6.19
C ALA A 13 4.03 -1.68 6.81
N LYS A 14 4.89 -0.74 6.38
CA LYS A 14 4.84 0.67 6.81
C LYS A 14 3.57 1.35 6.31
N LEU A 15 3.19 1.10 5.07
CA LEU A 15 1.97 1.63 4.47
C LEU A 15 0.71 1.06 5.12
N ASP A 16 0.69 -0.24 5.43
CA ASP A 16 -0.39 -0.87 6.19
C ASP A 16 -0.58 -0.22 7.57
N ALA A 17 0.51 0.04 8.28
CA ALA A 17 0.46 0.74 9.57
C ALA A 17 -0.06 2.18 9.45
N LEU A 18 0.29 2.89 8.38
CA LEU A 18 -0.21 4.25 8.09
C LEU A 18 -1.69 4.25 7.72
N LEU A 19 -2.13 3.28 6.93
CA LEU A 19 -3.53 3.06 6.57
C LEU A 19 -4.36 2.74 7.82
N GLY A 20 -3.90 1.80 8.65
CA GLY A 20 -4.52 1.45 9.92
C GLY A 20 -4.59 2.62 10.91
N SER A 21 -3.59 3.51 10.91
CA SER A 21 -3.60 4.73 11.74
C SER A 21 -4.58 5.79 11.24
N LYS A 22 -4.79 5.89 9.92
CA LYS A 22 -5.81 6.77 9.34
C LYS A 22 -7.23 6.25 9.56
N THR A 23 -7.45 4.94 9.45
CA THR A 23 -8.77 4.32 9.63
C THR A 23 -9.20 4.27 11.09
N ASN A 24 -8.26 4.18 12.05
CA ASN A 24 -8.58 4.29 13.48
C ASN A 24 -9.14 5.67 13.88
N GLY A 25 -8.86 6.72 13.10
CA GLY A 25 -9.47 8.05 13.29
C GLY A 25 -10.94 8.15 12.83
N LEU A 26 -11.42 7.17 12.04
CA LEU A 26 -12.78 7.11 11.49
C LEU A 26 -13.70 6.17 12.29
N GLN A 27 -13.21 5.51 13.34
CA GLN A 27 -13.99 4.59 14.18
C GLN A 27 -14.94 5.27 15.18
N ASN A 28 -15.25 6.56 15.01
CA ASN A 28 -16.38 7.15 15.73
C ASN A 28 -17.68 6.86 14.96
N GLU A 29 -18.30 5.74 15.34
CA GLU A 29 -19.74 5.48 15.25
C GLU A 29 -20.37 5.58 13.85
N VAL A 30 -20.10 4.61 12.97
CA VAL A 30 -20.95 4.39 11.79
C VAL A 30 -22.04 3.36 12.15
N PRO A 31 -23.33 3.75 12.22
CA PRO A 31 -24.42 2.81 12.46
C PRO A 31 -24.56 1.82 11.29
N PRO A 32 -24.98 0.56 11.56
CA PRO A 32 -25.13 -0.46 10.52
C PRO A 32 -26.25 -0.04 9.55
N GLY A 33 -25.87 0.42 8.37
CA GLY A 33 -26.82 0.87 7.33
C GLY A 33 -26.35 2.07 6.52
N ALA A 34 -25.27 2.75 6.93
CA ALA A 34 -24.66 3.80 6.12
C ALA A 34 -23.54 3.20 5.25
N SER A 35 -23.90 2.76 4.03
CA SER A 35 -22.94 2.58 2.94
C SER A 35 -22.41 3.95 2.52
N ILE A 36 -21.50 4.52 3.31
CA ILE A 36 -20.70 5.67 2.91
C ILE A 36 -19.40 5.13 2.32
N GLN A 37 -19.51 4.41 1.20
CA GLN A 37 -18.40 4.30 0.27
C GLN A 37 -18.45 5.58 -0.57
N SER A 38 -18.01 6.68 0.02
CA SER A 38 -17.60 7.83 -0.77
C SER A 38 -16.24 7.47 -1.34
N ASP A 39 -16.16 7.23 -2.65
CA ASP A 39 -14.93 6.95 -3.41
C ASP A 39 -13.75 7.92 -3.11
N GLU A 40 -14.00 9.04 -2.41
CA GLU A 40 -13.03 10.07 -2.06
C GLU A 40 -12.44 9.93 -0.63
N ASP A 41 -13.09 9.19 0.28
CA ASP A 41 -12.62 8.93 1.67
C ASP A 41 -12.21 7.46 1.88
N ASP A 42 -12.11 6.72 0.79
CA ASP A 42 -11.64 5.35 0.82
C ASP A 42 -10.11 5.38 0.99
N ALA A 43 -9.65 5.24 2.24
CA ALA A 43 -8.24 5.16 2.57
C ALA A 43 -7.54 4.03 1.79
N GLU A 44 -8.28 3.01 1.37
CA GLU A 44 -7.83 1.91 0.52
C GLU A 44 -7.66 2.31 -0.97
N HIS A 45 -8.36 3.35 -1.45
CA HIS A 45 -8.23 3.89 -2.81
C HIS A 45 -7.50 5.24 -2.91
N GLY A 46 -7.14 5.87 -1.80
CA GLY A 46 -6.28 7.05 -1.77
C GLY A 46 -4.83 6.77 -2.20
N PRO A 47 -3.98 7.79 -2.37
CA PRO A 47 -2.59 7.62 -2.83
C PRO A 47 -1.78 6.63 -1.97
N LEU A 48 -2.07 6.56 -0.66
CA LEU A 48 -1.46 5.58 0.26
C LEU A 48 -1.92 4.14 0.00
N GLY A 49 -3.21 3.92 -0.29
CA GLY A 49 -3.76 2.60 -0.62
C GLY A 49 -3.24 2.09 -1.97
N ARG A 50 -3.10 2.98 -2.95
CA ARG A 50 -2.44 2.70 -4.23
C ARG A 50 -0.98 2.27 -4.02
N ASP A 51 -0.21 3.06 -3.26
CA ASP A 51 1.21 2.78 -2.99
C ASP A 51 1.38 1.46 -2.20
N TYR A 52 0.45 1.14 -1.28
CA TYR A 52 0.44 -0.13 -0.54
C TYR A 52 0.24 -1.34 -1.46
N HIS A 53 -0.78 -1.28 -2.32
CA HIS A 53 -1.06 -2.33 -3.31
C HIS A 53 0.12 -2.51 -4.27
N LEU A 54 0.75 -1.41 -4.67
CA LEU A 54 1.88 -1.41 -5.58
C LEU A 54 3.13 -2.06 -4.96
N ALA A 55 3.49 -1.68 -3.73
CA ALA A 55 4.60 -2.28 -3.00
C ALA A 55 4.38 -3.79 -2.77
N SER A 56 3.15 -4.19 -2.41
CA SER A 56 2.79 -5.60 -2.23
C SER A 56 2.89 -6.39 -3.54
N LYS A 57 2.41 -5.82 -4.65
CA LYS A 57 2.54 -6.42 -5.99
C LYS A 57 3.99 -6.61 -6.39
N TYR A 58 4.87 -5.64 -6.16
CA TYR A 58 6.29 -5.76 -6.48
C TYR A 58 7.02 -6.75 -5.59
N ALA A 59 6.71 -6.78 -4.29
CA ALA A 59 7.24 -7.81 -3.39
C ALA A 59 6.86 -9.22 -3.86
N GLN A 60 5.61 -9.41 -4.30
CA GLN A 60 5.14 -10.69 -4.82
C GLN A 60 5.80 -11.05 -6.15
N ALA A 61 5.92 -10.09 -7.07
CA ALA A 61 6.60 -10.27 -8.35
C ALA A 61 8.05 -10.72 -8.17
N LEU A 62 8.78 -10.12 -7.22
CA LEU A 62 10.14 -10.52 -6.87
C LEU A 62 10.18 -11.92 -6.26
N ALA A 63 9.19 -12.28 -5.42
CA ALA A 63 9.09 -13.60 -4.81
C ALA A 63 8.87 -14.72 -5.84
N ILE A 64 8.12 -14.45 -6.92
CA ILE A 64 7.87 -15.41 -8.01
C ILE A 64 8.88 -15.28 -9.18
N ASN A 65 9.91 -14.44 -9.02
CA ASN A 65 10.96 -14.19 -10.02
C ASN A 65 10.42 -13.64 -11.36
N GLU A 66 9.41 -12.77 -11.29
CA GLU A 66 8.86 -12.01 -12.43
C GLU A 66 9.19 -10.51 -12.31
N PRO A 67 10.47 -10.09 -12.31
CA PRO A 67 10.82 -8.68 -12.16
C PRO A 67 10.36 -7.79 -13.33
N GLN A 68 9.98 -8.39 -14.47
CA GLN A 68 9.50 -7.67 -15.66
C GLN A 68 8.17 -6.91 -15.45
N VAL A 69 7.39 -7.26 -14.43
CA VAL A 69 6.12 -6.57 -14.10
C VAL A 69 6.32 -5.38 -13.15
N ILE A 70 7.56 -5.17 -12.69
CA ILE A 70 7.95 -4.08 -11.81
C ILE A 70 8.27 -2.87 -12.67
N ASP A 71 7.51 -1.79 -12.49
CA ASP A 71 7.89 -0.50 -13.03
C ASP A 71 9.03 0.05 -12.17
N ARG A 72 10.19 0.32 -12.78
CA ARG A 72 11.34 0.81 -12.01
C ARG A 72 11.19 2.25 -11.58
N ASP A 73 10.48 3.09 -12.33
CA ASP A 73 10.24 4.47 -11.91
C ASP A 73 9.33 4.51 -10.69
N GLU A 74 8.28 3.68 -10.66
CA GLU A 74 7.42 3.59 -9.48
C GLU A 74 8.09 2.86 -8.30
N PHE A 75 8.91 1.84 -8.56
CA PHE A 75 9.71 1.19 -7.52
C PHE A 75 10.65 2.18 -6.84
N ASP A 76 11.43 2.95 -7.61
CA ASP A 76 12.36 3.94 -7.07
C ASP A 76 11.61 5.06 -6.35
N ARG A 77 10.43 5.46 -6.84
CA ARG A 77 9.53 6.37 -6.11
C ARG A 77 9.14 5.81 -4.74
N LEU A 78 8.68 4.56 -4.69
CA LEU A 78 8.28 3.91 -3.42
C LEU A 78 9.45 3.82 -2.44
N VAL A 79 10.64 3.50 -2.92
CA VAL A 79 11.86 3.45 -2.09
C VAL A 79 12.25 4.85 -1.61
N ALA A 80 12.19 5.87 -2.46
CA ALA A 80 12.52 7.23 -2.08
C ALA A 80 11.52 7.83 -1.07
N GLU A 81 10.24 7.47 -1.18
CA GLU A 81 9.16 8.00 -0.35
C GLU A 81 9.02 7.23 0.98
N TYR A 82 9.23 5.91 0.97
CA TYR A 82 8.94 5.05 2.12
C TYR A 82 10.11 4.18 2.62
N GLY A 83 11.18 4.03 1.84
CA GLY A 83 12.36 3.23 2.16
C GLY A 83 13.22 3.75 3.30
#